data_AF-A0A2A5RIE9-F1
#
_entry.id   AF-A0A2A5RIE9-F1
#
_cell.length_a   1.000
_cell.length_b   1.000
_cell.length_c   1.000
_cell.angle_alpha   90.00
_cell.angle_beta   90.00
_cell.angle_gamma   90.00
#
_symmetry.space_group_name_H-M   'P 1'
#
loop_
_entity.id
_entity.type
_entity.pdbx_description
1 polymer ?
#
loop_
_entity_poly.entity_id
_entity_poly.type
_entity_poly.pdbx_seq_one_letter_code
_entity_poly.pdbx_strand_id
1 'polypeptide(L)'
;MIDYIKTFCQIPEQVTIYDDNLKQLRDEALGILTIAGASIDETNAIVKAYTSTYCRLHYQPDVTKTFDEVENRRLQEMINLLVFGG
;
A
#
# COMPACT_ATOMS: atom_id res chain seq x y z
N MET A 1 5.96 -10.78 -4.41
CA MET A 1 4.63 -11.40 -4.52
C MET A 1 3.62 -10.26 -4.46
N ILE A 2 2.91 -9.96 -5.54
CA ILE A 2 1.97 -8.81 -5.63
C ILE A 2 0.50 -9.25 -5.56
N ASP A 3 0.24 -10.54 -5.40
CA ASP A 3 -1.10 -11.14 -5.49
C ASP A 3 -2.05 -10.59 -4.41
N TYR A 4 -1.52 -10.32 -3.22
CA TYR A 4 -2.29 -9.68 -2.15
C TYR A 4 -2.68 -8.23 -2.48
N ILE A 5 -1.81 -7.50 -3.20
CA ILE A 5 -2.07 -6.13 -3.66
C ILE A 5 -3.16 -6.15 -4.73
N LYS A 6 -3.05 -7.07 -5.71
CA LYS A 6 -4.08 -7.26 -6.74
C LYS A 6 -5.44 -7.62 -6.12
N THR A 7 -5.45 -8.58 -5.20
CA THR A 7 -6.65 -8.98 -4.45
C THR A 7 -7.27 -7.78 -3.73
N PHE A 8 -6.46 -6.96 -3.06
CA PHE A 8 -6.93 -5.78 -2.34
C PHE A 8 -7.46 -4.68 -3.29
N CYS A 9 -6.79 -4.48 -4.43
CA CYS A 9 -7.19 -3.52 -5.46
C CYS A 9 -8.31 -4.04 -6.37
N GLN A 10 -8.83 -5.24 -6.12
CA GLN A 10 -9.86 -5.90 -6.95
C GLN A 10 -9.42 -6.07 -8.42
N ILE A 11 -8.11 -6.23 -8.65
CA ILE A 11 -7.52 -6.50 -9.96
C ILE A 11 -7.52 -8.03 -10.15
N PRO A 12 -8.13 -8.56 -11.23
CA PRO A 12 -8.06 -9.99 -11.51
C PRO A 12 -6.62 -10.46 -11.68
N GLU A 13 -6.27 -11.62 -11.13
CA GLU A 13 -4.89 -12.14 -11.16
C GLU A 13 -4.32 -12.28 -12.57
N GLN A 14 -5.19 -12.57 -13.55
CA GLN A 14 -4.79 -12.72 -14.96
C GLN A 14 -4.40 -11.40 -15.62
N VAL A 15 -4.74 -10.25 -15.01
CA VAL A 15 -4.37 -8.94 -15.53
C VAL A 15 -2.92 -8.65 -15.12
N THR A 16 -2.04 -8.61 -16.13
CA THR A 16 -0.59 -8.45 -15.94
C THR A 16 -0.06 -7.07 -16.34
N ILE A 17 -0.86 -6.28 -17.07
CA ILE A 17 -0.45 -4.98 -17.60
C ILE A 17 -0.06 -3.96 -16.53
N TYR A 18 -0.46 -4.21 -15.28
CA TYR A 18 -0.20 -3.33 -14.14
C TYR A 18 0.89 -3.84 -13.21
N ASP A 19 1.44 -5.03 -13.48
CA ASP A 19 2.31 -5.73 -12.53
C ASP A 19 3.58 -4.95 -12.23
N ASP A 20 4.18 -4.34 -13.24
CA ASP A 20 5.41 -3.60 -13.07
C ASP A 20 5.18 -2.28 -12.32
N ASN A 21 4.04 -1.61 -12.57
CA ASN A 21 3.64 -0.43 -11.80
C ASN A 21 3.35 -0.79 -10.33
N LEU A 22 2.61 -1.88 -10.09
CA LEU A 22 2.32 -2.36 -8.73
C LEU A 22 3.59 -2.78 -7.98
N LYS A 23 4.58 -3.38 -8.65
CA LYS A 23 5.88 -3.68 -8.05
C LYS A 23 6.62 -2.41 -7.66
N GLN A 24 6.64 -1.41 -8.54
CA GLN A 24 7.30 -0.14 -8.26
C GLN A 24 6.65 0.58 -7.08
N LEU A 25 5.32 0.70 -7.07
CA LEU A 25 4.57 1.30 -5.96
C LEU A 25 4.76 0.55 -4.64
N ARG A 26 4.86 -0.78 -4.70
CA ARG A 26 5.20 -1.60 -3.53
C ARG A 26 6.59 -1.24 -2.99
N ASP A 27 7.59 -1.17 -3.86
CA ASP A 27 8.96 -0.87 -3.43
C ASP A 27 9.08 0.55 -2.86
N GLU A 28 8.34 1.51 -3.42
CA GLU A 28 8.20 2.87 -2.86
C GLU A 28 7.56 2.86 -1.47
N ALA A 29 6.46 2.11 -1.28
CA ALA A 29 5.80 1.96 0.03
C ALA A 29 6.73 1.37 1.09
N LEU A 30 7.49 0.33 0.75
CA LEU A 30 8.48 -0.27 1.66
C LEU A 30 9.64 0.70 1.95
N GLY A 31 10.03 1.52 0.97
CA GLY A 31 10.99 2.60 1.17
C GLY A 31 10.52 3.62 2.21
N ILE A 32 9.24 4.03 2.16
CA ILE A 32 8.65 4.95 3.15
C ILE A 32 8.68 4.33 4.55
N LEU A 33 8.27 3.05 4.68
CA LEU A 33 8.33 2.34 5.96
C LEU A 33 9.75 2.25 6.51
N THR A 34 10.74 1.99 5.64
CA THR A 34 12.16 1.95 6.02
C THR A 34 12.63 3.29 6.56
N ILE A 35 12.29 4.40 5.89
CA ILE A 35 12.65 5.76 6.32
C ILE A 35 11.98 6.11 7.66
N ALA A 36 10.75 5.66 7.88
CA ALA A 36 10.03 5.84 9.13
C ALA A 36 10.55 4.96 10.28
N GLY A 37 11.52 4.07 10.03
CA GLY A 37 12.03 3.12 11.03
C GLY A 37 11.05 1.99 11.35
N ALA A 38 10.05 1.77 10.50
CA ALA A 38 9.08 0.69 10.62
C ALA A 38 9.58 -0.61 9.99
N SER A 39 8.97 -1.73 10.38
CA SER A 39 9.21 -3.02 9.74
C SER A 39 8.73 -3.02 8.29
N ILE A 40 9.52 -3.65 7.42
CA ILE A 40 9.18 -3.94 6.01
C ILE A 40 8.76 -5.40 5.81
N ASP A 41 8.60 -6.16 6.89
CA ASP A 41 8.23 -7.56 6.83
C ASP A 41 6.77 -7.73 6.36
N GLU A 42 6.59 -8.11 5.10
CA GLU A 42 5.28 -8.38 4.49
C GLU A 42 4.61 -9.65 5.04
N THR A 43 5.19 -10.38 5.99
CA THR A 43 4.44 -11.35 6.78
C THR A 43 3.50 -10.66 7.79
N ASN A 44 3.82 -9.43 8.20
CA ASN A 44 2.98 -8.61 9.07
C ASN A 44 1.75 -8.09 8.30
N ALA A 45 0.56 -8.35 8.85
CA ALA A 45 -0.71 -7.92 8.28
C ALA A 45 -0.80 -6.39 8.11
N ILE A 46 -0.20 -5.61 9.00
CA ILE A 46 -0.21 -4.14 8.94
C ILE A 46 0.71 -3.63 7.82
N VAL A 47 1.88 -4.25 7.62
CA VAL A 47 2.79 -3.91 6.51
C VAL A 47 2.13 -4.22 5.17
N LYS A 48 1.47 -5.38 5.05
CA LYS A 48 0.66 -5.73 3.87
C LYS A 48 -0.46 -4.73 3.62
N ALA A 49 -1.18 -4.36 4.68
CA ALA A 49 -2.29 -3.41 4.57
C ALA A 49 -1.80 -2.03 4.12
N TYR A 50 -0.70 -1.54 4.70
CA TYR A 50 -0.06 -0.29 4.31
C TYR A 50 0.35 -0.30 2.84
N THR A 51 1.09 -1.33 2.43
CA THR A 51 1.58 -1.49 1.05
C THR A 51 0.43 -1.55 0.05
N SER A 52 -0.64 -2.27 0.39
CA SER A 52 -1.82 -2.39 -0.48
C SER A 52 -2.60 -1.07 -0.59
N THR A 53 -2.77 -0.35 0.51
CA THR A 53 -3.40 0.98 0.54
C THR A 53 -2.59 1.99 -0.26
N TYR A 54 -1.27 1.99 -0.13
CA TYR A 54 -0.39 2.86 -0.92
C TYR A 54 -0.51 2.57 -2.41
N CYS A 55 -0.41 1.28 -2.79
CA CYS A 55 -0.58 0.89 -4.18
C CYS A 55 -1.95 1.30 -4.72
N ARG A 56 -3.03 1.11 -3.96
CA ARG A 56 -4.39 1.47 -4.39
C ARG A 56 -4.53 2.99 -4.63
N LEU A 57 -3.97 3.80 -3.75
CA LEU A 57 -4.01 5.26 -3.85
C LEU A 57 -3.28 5.75 -5.11
N HIS A 58 -2.12 5.17 -5.42
CA HIS A 58 -1.27 5.65 -6.51
C HIS A 58 -1.47 4.92 -7.84
N TYR A 59 -2.14 3.77 -7.82
CA TYR A 59 -2.45 2.99 -9.02
C TYR A 59 -3.55 3.62 -9.87
N GLN A 60 -4.53 4.30 -9.24
CA GLN A 60 -5.68 4.88 -9.95
C GLN A 60 -5.81 6.37 -9.60
N PRO A 61 -5.30 7.28 -10.44
CA PRO A 61 -5.27 8.72 -10.12
C PRO A 61 -6.62 9.45 -10.23
N ASP A 62 -7.67 8.79 -10.74
CA ASP A 62 -9.00 9.39 -10.99
C ASP A 62 -10.00 9.17 -9.84
N VAL A 63 -9.55 9.25 -8.60
CA VAL A 63 -10.44 9.08 -7.44
C VAL A 63 -10.85 10.44 -6.87
N THR A 64 -12.05 10.47 -6.29
CA THR A 64 -12.59 11.70 -5.71
C THR A 64 -11.68 12.19 -4.57
N LYS A 65 -11.64 13.50 -4.31
CA LYS A 65 -10.87 14.07 -3.19
C LYS A 65 -11.16 13.36 -1.86
N THR A 66 -12.41 12.94 -1.64
CA THR A 66 -12.83 12.18 -0.46
C THR A 66 -12.13 10.82 -0.35
N PHE A 67 -11.89 10.14 -1.46
CA PHE A 67 -11.14 8.89 -1.47
C PHE A 67 -9.68 9.12 -1.09
N ASP A 68 -9.04 10.12 -1.70
CA ASP A 68 -7.64 10.47 -1.39
C ASP A 68 -7.48 10.80 0.09
N GLU A 69 -8.38 11.60 0.66
CA GLU A 69 -8.36 11.95 2.09
C GLU A 69 -8.54 10.73 3.00
N VAL A 70 -9.37 9.76 2.61
CA VAL A 70 -9.62 8.54 3.40
C VAL A 70 -8.42 7.60 3.34
N GLU A 71 -7.87 7.33 2.15
CA GLU A 71 -6.72 6.43 2.01
C GLU A 71 -5.45 7.07 2.62
N ASN A 72 -5.24 8.39 2.48
CA ASN A 72 -4.12 9.07 3.14
C ASN A 72 -4.23 9.01 4.68
N ARG A 73 -5.44 9.19 5.24
CA ARG A 73 -5.65 9.04 6.69
C ARG A 73 -5.36 7.62 7.15
N ARG A 74 -5.81 6.62 6.39
CA ARG A 74 -5.55 5.21 6.67
C ARG A 74 -4.04 4.90 6.63
N LEU A 75 -3.29 5.46 5.67
CA LEU A 75 -1.83 5.35 5.62
C LEU A 75 -1.17 5.95 6.87
N GLN A 76 -1.63 7.12 7.30
CA GLN A 76 -1.13 7.78 8.52
C GLN A 76 -1.43 6.97 9.79
N GLU A 77 -2.62 6.39 9.91
CA GLU A 77 -2.95 5.53 11.04
C GLU A 77 -2.07 4.28 11.07
N MET A 78 -1.86 3.64 9.92
CA MET A 78 -1.03 2.44 9.82
C MET A 78 0.45 2.72 10.13
N ILE A 79 1.02 3.81 9.61
CA ILE A 79 2.42 4.15 9.90
C ILE A 79 2.60 4.52 11.38
N ASN A 80 1.64 5.22 11.98
CA ASN A 80 1.67 5.54 13.41
C ASN A 80 1.62 4.27 14.27
N LEU A 81 0.78 3.31 13.92
CA LEU A 81 0.73 2.00 14.60
C LEU A 81 2.05 1.24 14.46
N LEU A 82 2.66 1.26 13.27
CA LEU A 82 3.92 0.57 13.02
C LEU A 82 5.12 1.20 13.74
N VAL A 83 5.14 2.53 13.89
CA VAL A 83 6.26 3.27 14.48
C VAL A 83 6.12 3.40 16.00
N PHE A 84 4.91 3.63 16.51
CA PHE A 84 4.67 3.94 17.93
C PHE A 84 3.95 2.83 18.70
N GLY A 85 3.50 1.77 18.03
CA GLY A 85 2.91 0.59 18.67
C GLY A 85 1.45 0.71 19.08
N GLY A 86 0.82 1.89 18.93
CA GLY A 86 -0.53 2.18 19.40
C GLY A 86 -0.58 2.62 20.86
#